data_AF-A0A1V5A4S7-F1
#
_entry.id   AF-A0A1V5A4S7-F1
#
_cell.length_a   1.000
_cell.length_b   1.000
_cell.length_c   1.000
_cell.angle_alpha   90.00
_cell.angle_beta   90.00
_cell.angle_gamma   90.00
#
_symmetry.space_group_name_H-M   'P 1'
#
loop_
_entity.id
_entity.type
_entity.pdbx_description
1 polymer ?
#
loop_
_entity_poly.entity_id
_entity_poly.type
_entity_poly.pdbx_seq_one_letter_code
_entity_poly.pdbx_strand_id
1 'polypeptide(L)'
;MGTVCRVVHLNCEVIDTQYRVLAQISKTLLGEDETASDKARVHIPMTGWPTDQVYQELKNQLEAMGGVLIIVLDEIDKLVKKSGDETLYNLSRINSDLKKSKVSMIGISNDLSFKDFLDPRVLSSLSEEELVFPPYNALQLCDILQQRAEMAFLDGVLDEGVIPLCAALAAQEHGDARRALDLLRVSGEIADRDESDRVSERHVKGAQAKIEADSMIECIATLPTQSKVVLYAMLLLDQMGQTIFTSGEVSRIYKEIAPAMELDVLTHRRITDLISELNMLGVINTRVVSRGRYGRTKEMWFDTNIHKIWDVITADPRLSTQGLAERDVQWCRSLFR
;
A
#
# COMPACT_ATOMS: atom_id res chain seq x y z
N MET A 1 -17.99 -16.06 38.33
CA MET A 1 -18.12 -14.66 37.91
C MET A 1 -17.28 -14.49 36.65
N GLY A 2 -17.85 -13.97 35.56
CA GLY A 2 -17.10 -13.72 34.33
C GLY A 2 -16.14 -12.54 34.51
N THR A 3 -14.94 -12.65 33.96
CA THR A 3 -13.99 -11.52 33.91
C THR A 3 -14.37 -10.61 32.75
N VAL A 4 -14.47 -9.31 33.00
CA VAL A 4 -14.73 -8.31 31.94
C VAL A 4 -13.54 -8.32 30.98
N CYS A 5 -13.80 -8.63 29.71
CA CYS A 5 -12.81 -8.61 28.65
C CYS A 5 -13.12 -7.47 27.67
N ARG A 6 -12.14 -6.63 27.39
CA ARG A 6 -12.22 -5.56 26.40
C ARG A 6 -11.26 -5.87 25.26
N VAL A 7 -11.64 -5.54 24.03
CA VAL A 7 -10.80 -5.72 22.85
C VAL A 7 -10.57 -4.35 22.22
N VAL A 8 -9.31 -4.04 21.94
CA VAL A 8 -8.89 -2.84 21.22
C VAL A 8 -8.18 -3.30 19.96
N HIS A 9 -8.63 -2.81 18.81
CA HIS A 9 -8.03 -3.11 17.51
C HIS A 9 -7.35 -1.85 16.95
N LEU A 10 -6.07 -1.96 16.59
CA LEU A 10 -5.26 -0.87 16.05
C LEU A 10 -4.64 -1.31 14.72
N ASN A 11 -4.79 -0.51 13.69
CA ASN A 11 -4.04 -0.66 12.45
C ASN A 11 -2.74 0.17 12.54
N CYS A 12 -1.60 -0.52 12.52
CA CYS A 12 -0.27 0.07 12.68
C CYS A 12 0.28 0.73 11.40
N GLU A 13 -0.39 0.58 10.26
CA GLU A 13 -0.10 1.36 9.05
C GLU A 13 -0.51 2.83 9.23
N VAL A 14 -1.68 3.05 9.85
CA VAL A 14 -2.23 4.38 10.13
C VAL A 14 -1.65 4.97 11.43
N ILE A 15 -1.43 4.12 12.43
CA ILE A 15 -0.92 4.48 13.76
C ILE A 15 0.47 3.88 13.93
N ASP A 16 1.47 4.65 13.53
CA ASP A 16 2.84 4.19 13.32
C ASP A 16 3.84 4.72 14.36
N THR A 17 3.38 5.35 15.43
CA THR A 17 4.22 5.85 16.53
C THR A 17 3.79 5.34 17.88
N GLN A 18 4.77 5.07 18.75
CA GLN A 18 4.55 4.60 20.13
C GLN A 18 3.54 5.47 20.89
N TYR A 19 3.69 6.79 20.78
CA TYR A 19 2.79 7.75 21.40
C TYR A 19 1.34 7.54 20.94
N ARG A 20 1.11 7.49 19.61
CA ARG A 20 -0.25 7.38 19.05
C ARG A 20 -0.87 6.03 19.36
N VAL A 21 -0.08 4.94 19.41
CA VAL A 21 -0.56 3.62 19.86
C VAL A 21 -1.09 3.70 21.28
N LEU A 22 -0.29 4.20 22.22
CA LEU A 22 -0.69 4.28 23.63
C LEU A 22 -1.89 5.24 23.85
N ALA A 23 -1.88 6.39 23.18
CA ALA A 23 -2.97 7.36 23.24
C ALA A 23 -4.29 6.77 22.67
N GLN A 24 -4.23 6.03 21.57
CA GLN A 24 -5.41 5.42 20.96
C GLN A 24 -5.97 4.29 21.83
N ILE A 25 -5.11 3.49 22.47
CA ILE A 25 -5.55 2.48 23.45
C ILE A 25 -6.29 3.18 24.59
N SER A 26 -5.69 4.22 25.18
CA SER A 26 -6.31 5.00 26.27
C SER A 26 -7.66 5.59 25.84
N LYS A 27 -7.74 6.21 24.66
CA LYS A 27 -8.98 6.78 24.12
C LYS A 27 -10.08 5.71 24.00
N THR A 28 -9.73 4.55 23.43
CA THR A 28 -10.68 3.45 23.22
C THR A 28 -11.17 2.86 24.55
N LEU A 29 -10.29 2.81 25.55
CA LEU A 29 -10.62 2.34 26.90
C LEU A 29 -11.60 3.25 27.65
N LEU A 30 -11.56 4.55 27.39
CA LEU A 30 -12.41 5.53 28.06
C LEU A 30 -13.83 5.61 27.45
N GLY A 31 -14.03 5.08 26.22
CA GLY A 31 -15.28 5.13 25.46
C GLY A 31 -15.61 6.53 24.92
N GLU A 32 -16.20 6.62 23.72
CA GLU A 32 -16.77 7.89 23.20
C GLU A 32 -18.14 8.21 23.80
N ASP A 33 -18.86 7.21 24.34
CA ASP A 33 -20.16 7.38 25.00
C ASP A 33 -20.24 6.48 26.23
N GLU A 34 -20.10 7.06 27.44
CA GLU A 34 -20.88 6.69 28.63
C GLU A 34 -20.52 7.53 29.87
N THR A 35 -21.50 8.34 30.27
CA THR A 35 -21.82 8.84 31.62
C THR A 35 -20.91 9.85 32.33
N ALA A 36 -21.57 10.97 32.63
CA ALA A 36 -21.30 11.90 33.71
C ALA A 36 -20.75 11.22 34.97
N SER A 37 -19.48 11.44 35.27
CA SER A 37 -18.94 11.24 36.61
C SER A 37 -18.02 12.40 36.93
N ASP A 38 -18.22 13.05 38.07
CA ASP A 38 -17.51 14.24 38.58
C ASP A 38 -16.00 14.04 38.85
N LYS A 39 -15.35 13.04 38.24
CA LYS A 39 -13.90 12.88 38.25
C LYS A 39 -13.34 13.49 36.96
N ALA A 40 -12.43 14.45 37.12
CA ALA A 40 -11.62 14.96 36.01
C ALA A 40 -10.86 13.79 35.36
N ARG A 41 -11.43 13.21 34.29
CA ARG A 41 -10.74 12.19 33.51
C ARG A 41 -9.66 12.89 32.70
N VAL A 42 -8.43 12.46 32.93
CA VAL A 42 -7.26 13.00 32.26
C VAL A 42 -7.22 12.38 30.87
N HIS A 43 -7.67 13.14 29.86
CA HIS A 43 -7.61 12.72 28.47
C HIS A 43 -6.17 12.88 27.97
N ILE A 44 -5.55 11.78 27.52
CA ILE A 44 -4.23 11.81 26.90
C ILE A 44 -4.37 12.55 25.56
N PRO A 45 -3.71 13.71 25.35
CA PRO A 45 -3.80 14.42 24.09
C PRO A 45 -3.17 13.60 22.96
N MET A 46 -3.43 13.98 21.70
CA MET A 46 -2.81 13.29 20.55
C MET A 46 -1.35 13.69 20.31
N THR A 47 -0.87 14.74 20.98
CA THR A 47 0.53 15.16 21.00
C THR A 47 0.84 15.97 22.27
N GLY A 48 2.13 16.18 22.55
CA GLY A 48 2.60 17.17 23.53
C GLY A 48 2.90 16.64 24.93
N TRP A 49 2.56 15.38 25.21
CA TRP A 49 2.99 14.71 26.45
C TRP A 49 4.27 13.90 26.26
N PRO A 50 5.12 13.77 27.29
CA PRO A 50 6.16 12.76 27.31
C PRO A 50 5.55 11.35 27.22
N THR A 51 6.19 10.46 26.48
CA THR A 51 5.74 9.07 26.31
C THR A 51 5.59 8.34 27.65
N ASP A 52 6.48 8.61 28.60
CA ASP A 52 6.41 8.03 29.95
C ASP A 52 5.13 8.45 30.70
N GLN A 53 4.72 9.72 30.54
CA GLN A 53 3.50 10.23 31.14
C GLN A 53 2.27 9.55 30.54
N VAL A 54 2.25 9.36 29.21
CA VAL A 54 1.19 8.63 28.50
C VAL A 54 1.11 7.18 28.99
N TYR A 55 2.26 6.51 29.14
CA TYR A 55 2.33 5.13 29.62
C TYR A 55 1.81 4.99 31.05
N GLN A 56 2.21 5.88 31.96
CA GLN A 56 1.72 5.86 33.34
C GLN A 56 0.22 6.12 33.43
N GLU A 57 -0.30 7.04 32.62
CA GLU A 57 -1.74 7.33 32.59
C GLU A 57 -2.54 6.14 32.05
N LEU A 58 -2.07 5.49 30.97
CA LEU A 58 -2.67 4.26 30.46
C LEU A 58 -2.71 3.17 31.53
N LYS A 59 -1.62 2.97 32.27
CA LYS A 59 -1.55 2.01 33.38
C LYS A 59 -2.58 2.31 34.47
N ASN A 60 -2.70 3.58 34.88
CA ASN A 60 -3.68 4.00 35.88
C ASN A 60 -5.11 3.70 35.44
N GLN A 61 -5.41 3.95 34.17
CA GLN A 61 -6.72 3.65 33.59
C GLN A 61 -7.00 2.14 33.59
N LEU A 62 -6.02 1.31 33.20
CA LEU A 62 -6.14 -0.15 33.22
C LEU A 62 -6.40 -0.70 34.63
N GLU A 63 -5.71 -0.18 35.65
CA GLU A 63 -5.90 -0.59 37.05
C GLU A 63 -7.24 -0.12 37.64
N ALA A 64 -7.69 1.07 37.26
CA ALA A 64 -8.96 1.63 37.70
C ALA A 64 -10.15 0.82 37.16
N MET A 65 -10.06 0.38 35.90
CA MET A 65 -11.11 -0.43 35.28
C MET A 65 -11.08 -1.90 35.70
N GLY A 66 -9.89 -2.47 35.89
CA GLY A 66 -9.71 -3.91 36.10
C GLY A 66 -10.11 -4.77 34.88
N GLY A 67 -9.97 -6.08 35.02
CA GLY A 67 -10.34 -7.06 33.99
C GLY A 67 -9.23 -7.36 32.98
N VAL A 68 -9.58 -7.90 31.81
CA VAL A 68 -8.63 -8.27 30.76
C VAL A 68 -8.79 -7.32 29.57
N LEU A 69 -7.67 -6.81 29.06
CA LEU A 69 -7.59 -6.08 27.80
C LEU A 69 -6.87 -6.96 26.76
N ILE A 70 -7.50 -7.18 25.61
CA ILE A 70 -6.87 -7.77 24.43
C ILE A 70 -6.56 -6.65 23.46
N ILE A 71 -5.29 -6.50 23.09
CA ILE A 71 -4.82 -5.53 22.11
C ILE A 71 -4.50 -6.27 20.83
N VAL A 72 -5.28 -6.03 19.78
CA VAL A 72 -4.98 -6.49 18.43
C VAL A 72 -4.23 -5.39 17.71
N LEU A 73 -2.98 -5.68 17.37
CA LEU A 73 -2.13 -4.82 16.55
C LEU A 73 -2.06 -5.45 15.16
N ASP A 74 -2.65 -4.78 14.18
CA ASP A 74 -2.65 -5.21 12.78
C ASP A 74 -1.55 -4.49 12.00
N GLU A 75 -0.89 -5.18 11.07
CA GLU A 75 0.31 -4.73 10.34
C GLU A 75 1.44 -4.20 11.23
N ILE A 76 1.77 -4.97 12.27
CA ILE A 76 2.76 -4.57 13.30
C ILE A 76 4.16 -4.30 12.75
N ASP A 77 4.51 -4.88 11.61
CA ASP A 77 5.80 -4.67 10.97
C ASP A 77 6.00 -3.23 10.54
N LYS A 78 4.91 -2.52 10.18
CA LYS A 78 4.96 -1.08 9.85
C LYS A 78 5.36 -0.23 11.05
N LEU A 79 4.82 -0.55 12.24
CA LEU A 79 5.15 0.14 13.47
C LEU A 79 6.62 -0.06 13.83
N VAL A 80 7.11 -1.29 13.80
CA VAL A 80 8.50 -1.62 14.18
C VAL A 80 9.50 -1.01 13.22
N LYS A 81 9.24 -1.04 11.90
CA LYS A 81 10.13 -0.43 10.90
C LYS A 81 10.28 1.08 11.06
N LYS A 82 9.26 1.78 11.57
CA LYS A 82 9.26 3.25 11.73
C LYS A 82 9.69 3.73 13.11
N SER A 83 9.17 3.09 14.17
CA SER A 83 9.28 3.56 15.55
C SER A 83 10.05 2.59 16.47
N GLY A 84 10.56 1.48 15.94
CA GLY A 84 11.23 0.44 16.72
C GLY A 84 10.26 -0.44 17.51
N ASP A 85 10.82 -1.36 18.29
CA ASP A 85 10.09 -2.37 19.06
C ASP A 85 9.77 -1.94 20.50
N GLU A 86 10.10 -0.70 20.89
CA GLU A 86 9.90 -0.18 22.25
C GLU A 86 8.43 -0.23 22.69
N THR A 87 7.50 0.01 21.77
CA THR A 87 6.06 -0.10 22.03
C THR A 87 5.67 -1.52 22.45
N LEU A 88 6.20 -2.52 21.73
CA LEU A 88 5.94 -3.94 22.00
C LEU A 88 6.61 -4.37 23.30
N TYR A 89 7.82 -3.84 23.58
CA TYR A 89 8.51 -4.06 24.85
C TYR A 89 7.69 -3.55 26.04
N ASN A 90 7.18 -2.32 25.97
CA ASN A 90 6.39 -1.73 27.05
C ASN A 90 5.07 -2.47 27.25
N LEU A 91 4.35 -2.79 26.17
CA LEU A 91 3.07 -3.50 26.25
C LEU A 91 3.21 -4.96 26.70
N SER A 92 4.25 -5.69 26.27
CA SER A 92 4.47 -7.07 26.70
C SER A 92 4.79 -7.19 28.19
N ARG A 93 5.44 -6.16 28.77
CA ARG A 93 5.83 -6.15 30.19
C ARG A 93 4.82 -5.48 31.11
N ILE A 94 3.81 -4.78 30.59
CA ILE A 94 2.83 -4.07 31.41
C ILE A 94 2.16 -4.99 32.46
N ASN A 95 2.05 -6.29 32.18
CA ASN A 95 1.49 -7.27 33.09
C ASN A 95 2.24 -7.46 34.42
N SER A 96 3.55 -7.16 34.48
CA SER A 96 4.30 -7.17 35.76
C SER A 96 3.86 -6.05 36.69
N ASP A 97 3.35 -4.99 36.09
CA ASP A 97 3.03 -3.72 36.73
C ASP A 97 1.56 -3.61 37.10
N LEU A 98 0.71 -4.51 36.58
CA LEU A 98 -0.73 -4.55 36.78
C LEU A 98 -1.14 -5.62 37.80
N LYS A 99 -1.98 -5.22 38.76
CA LYS A 99 -2.52 -6.05 39.85
C LYS A 99 -3.97 -6.45 39.60
N LYS A 100 -4.83 -5.48 39.21
CA LYS A 100 -6.28 -5.72 39.02
C LYS A 100 -6.66 -6.01 37.57
N SER A 101 -5.75 -5.77 36.64
CA SER A 101 -5.95 -6.00 35.22
C SER A 101 -4.86 -6.85 34.59
N LYS A 102 -5.16 -7.40 33.43
CA LYS A 102 -4.21 -8.14 32.57
C LYS A 102 -4.35 -7.66 31.14
N VAL A 103 -3.24 -7.67 30.42
CA VAL A 103 -3.15 -7.30 29.01
C VAL A 103 -2.69 -8.52 28.23
N SER A 104 -3.34 -8.80 27.11
CA SER A 104 -2.92 -9.77 26.11
C SER A 104 -2.77 -9.06 24.78
N MET A 105 -1.84 -9.52 23.95
CA MET A 105 -1.53 -8.89 22.67
C MET A 105 -1.63 -9.92 21.56
N ILE A 106 -2.28 -9.54 20.46
CA ILE A 106 -2.33 -10.30 19.22
C ILE A 106 -1.68 -9.42 18.16
N GLY A 107 -0.53 -9.87 17.66
CA GLY A 107 0.18 -9.17 16.59
C GLY A 107 -0.04 -9.85 15.24
N ILE A 108 -0.48 -9.08 14.24
CA ILE A 108 -0.67 -9.56 12.87
C ILE A 108 0.39 -8.87 12.00
N SER A 109 1.15 -9.67 11.25
CA SER A 109 2.20 -9.19 10.34
C SER A 109 2.07 -9.90 9.00
N ASN A 110 2.28 -9.16 7.91
CA ASN A 110 2.40 -9.72 6.56
C ASN A 110 3.86 -10.05 6.19
N ASP A 111 4.82 -9.69 7.04
CA ASP A 111 6.25 -9.91 6.82
C ASP A 111 6.76 -11.11 7.63
N LEU A 112 7.19 -12.17 6.93
CA LEU A 112 7.76 -13.37 7.55
C LEU A 112 9.10 -13.10 8.25
N SER A 113 9.84 -12.08 7.80
CA SER A 113 11.12 -11.66 8.38
C SER A 113 10.96 -10.69 9.56
N PHE A 114 9.71 -10.33 9.90
CA PHE A 114 9.39 -9.40 10.97
C PHE A 114 10.12 -9.71 12.29
N LYS A 115 10.25 -11.00 12.62
CA LYS A 115 10.89 -11.46 13.85
C LYS A 115 12.37 -11.09 13.95
N ASP A 116 13.06 -10.99 12.82
CA ASP A 116 14.48 -10.65 12.78
C ASP A 116 14.75 -9.20 13.21
N PHE A 117 13.71 -8.35 13.18
CA PHE A 117 13.77 -6.95 13.60
C PHE A 117 13.45 -6.74 15.08
N LEU A 118 13.02 -7.77 15.80
CA LEU A 118 12.65 -7.67 17.22
C LEU A 118 13.83 -8.01 18.12
N ASP A 119 13.99 -7.27 19.22
CA ASP A 119 14.89 -7.66 20.29
C ASP A 119 14.46 -9.04 20.85
N PRO A 120 15.41 -9.95 21.16
CA PRO A 120 15.10 -11.28 21.69
C PRO A 120 14.18 -11.29 22.91
N ARG A 121 14.20 -10.23 23.74
CA ARG A 121 13.33 -10.09 24.92
C ARG A 121 11.88 -9.82 24.54
N VAL A 122 11.65 -9.03 23.49
CA VAL A 122 10.32 -8.75 22.95
C VAL A 122 9.81 -9.99 22.24
N LEU A 123 10.64 -10.61 21.41
CA LEU A 123 10.30 -11.85 20.70
C LEU A 123 9.87 -12.95 21.66
N SER A 124 10.62 -13.16 22.76
CA SER A 124 10.27 -14.17 23.77
C SER A 124 8.95 -13.90 24.48
N SER A 125 8.51 -12.65 24.58
CA SER A 125 7.26 -12.28 25.26
C SER A 125 6.07 -12.23 24.31
N LEU A 126 6.32 -11.97 23.02
CA LEU A 126 5.31 -11.85 21.97
C LEU A 126 5.05 -13.17 21.24
N SER A 127 6.08 -14.02 21.06
CA SER A 127 5.99 -15.29 20.33
C SER A 127 5.74 -16.49 21.25
N GLU A 128 4.87 -16.33 22.25
CA GLU A 128 4.46 -17.45 23.12
C GLU A 128 3.65 -18.49 22.32
N GLU A 129 2.78 -18.03 21.42
CA GLU A 129 2.07 -18.85 20.44
C GLU A 129 2.17 -18.21 19.05
N GLU A 130 2.61 -18.99 18.06
CA GLU A 130 2.70 -18.55 16.66
C GLU A 130 1.65 -19.25 15.80
N LEU A 131 0.92 -18.46 15.02
CA LEU A 131 -0.02 -18.96 14.03
C LEU A 131 0.35 -18.41 12.65
N VAL A 132 0.73 -19.30 11.73
CA VAL A 132 1.06 -18.96 10.35
C VAL A 132 -0.15 -19.22 9.45
N PHE A 133 -0.58 -18.21 8.70
CA PHE A 133 -1.63 -18.32 7.71
C PHE A 133 -1.01 -18.57 6.33
N PRO A 134 -1.07 -19.81 5.78
CA PRO A 134 -0.58 -20.07 4.44
C PRO A 134 -1.47 -19.38 3.40
N PRO A 135 -0.92 -19.02 2.23
CA PRO A 135 -1.71 -18.49 1.13
C PRO A 135 -2.80 -19.47 0.70
N TYR A 136 -3.92 -18.94 0.23
CA TYR A 136 -5.02 -19.79 -0.22
C TYR A 136 -4.68 -20.48 -1.54
N ASN A 137 -5.04 -21.76 -1.65
CA ASN A 137 -5.02 -22.44 -2.93
C ASN A 137 -6.26 -22.08 -3.78
N ALA A 138 -6.22 -22.40 -5.07
CA ALA A 138 -7.31 -22.06 -5.99
C ALA A 138 -8.67 -22.63 -5.57
N LEU A 139 -8.72 -23.84 -4.98
CA LEU A 139 -9.99 -24.43 -4.53
C LEU A 139 -10.56 -23.69 -3.32
N GLN A 140 -9.72 -23.32 -2.35
CA GLN A 140 -10.14 -22.50 -1.21
C GLN A 140 -10.64 -21.13 -1.66
N LEU A 141 -9.98 -20.51 -2.65
CA LEU A 141 -10.45 -19.26 -3.24
C LEU A 141 -11.78 -19.44 -3.97
N CYS A 142 -11.99 -20.54 -4.70
CA CYS A 142 -13.30 -20.85 -5.28
C CYS A 142 -14.38 -20.91 -4.20
N ASP A 143 -14.14 -21.63 -3.10
CA ASP A 143 -15.11 -21.76 -2.01
C ASP A 143 -15.45 -20.41 -1.37
N ILE A 144 -14.43 -19.57 -1.12
CA ILE A 144 -14.61 -18.21 -0.58
C ILE A 144 -15.42 -17.35 -1.57
N LEU A 145 -15.06 -17.37 -2.85
CA LEU A 145 -15.74 -16.59 -3.88
C LEU A 145 -17.19 -17.05 -4.07
N GLN A 146 -17.45 -18.36 -4.03
CA GLN A 146 -18.80 -18.92 -4.13
C GLN A 146 -19.69 -18.41 -2.99
N GLN A 147 -19.20 -18.50 -1.75
CA GLN A 147 -19.94 -18.00 -0.58
C GLN A 147 -20.23 -16.50 -0.69
N ARG A 148 -19.28 -15.71 -1.20
CA ARG A 148 -19.45 -14.26 -1.37
C ARG A 148 -20.35 -13.92 -2.56
N ALA A 149 -20.29 -14.71 -3.63
CA ALA A 149 -21.09 -14.52 -4.83
C ALA A 149 -22.59 -14.72 -4.55
N GLU A 150 -22.94 -15.75 -3.78
CA GLU A 150 -24.33 -16.02 -3.36
C GLU A 150 -24.96 -14.86 -2.57
N MET A 151 -24.14 -14.06 -1.88
CA MET A 151 -24.60 -12.89 -1.13
C MET A 151 -24.68 -11.62 -1.97
N ALA A 152 -23.90 -11.54 -3.06
CA ALA A 152 -23.64 -10.29 -3.79
C ALA A 152 -24.27 -10.25 -5.20
N PHE A 153 -24.46 -11.40 -5.85
CA PHE A 153 -25.00 -11.52 -7.20
C PHE A 153 -26.39 -12.15 -7.17
N LEU A 154 -27.19 -11.84 -8.19
CA LEU A 154 -28.46 -12.53 -8.42
C LEU A 154 -28.21 -13.94 -8.98
N ASP A 155 -29.15 -14.85 -8.70
CA ASP A 155 -29.07 -16.23 -9.16
C ASP A 155 -28.96 -16.33 -10.69
N GLY A 156 -27.98 -17.11 -11.16
CA GLY A 156 -27.77 -17.40 -12.59
C GLY A 156 -27.14 -16.29 -13.42
N VAL A 157 -26.67 -15.20 -12.79
CA VAL A 157 -25.97 -14.10 -13.48
C VAL A 157 -24.49 -14.41 -13.74
N LEU A 158 -23.87 -15.25 -12.93
CA LEU A 158 -22.46 -15.66 -13.12
C LEU A 158 -22.38 -16.91 -13.99
N ASP A 159 -21.60 -16.87 -15.06
CA ASP A 159 -21.23 -18.08 -15.81
C ASP A 159 -20.33 -18.99 -14.97
N GLU A 160 -20.44 -20.31 -15.17
CA GLU A 160 -19.74 -21.34 -14.38
C GLU A 160 -18.21 -21.17 -14.34
N GLY A 161 -17.63 -20.60 -15.41
CA GLY A 161 -16.17 -20.37 -15.52
C GLY A 161 -15.65 -19.13 -14.78
N VAL A 162 -16.52 -18.22 -14.33
CA VAL A 162 -16.10 -16.93 -13.75
C VAL A 162 -15.37 -17.11 -12.42
N ILE A 163 -15.99 -17.80 -11.47
CA ILE A 163 -15.41 -18.01 -10.14
C ILE A 163 -14.10 -18.82 -10.22
N PRO A 164 -14.04 -19.95 -10.95
CA PRO A 164 -12.79 -20.67 -11.16
C PRO A 164 -11.69 -19.82 -11.78
N LEU A 165 -12.02 -18.95 -12.74
CA LEU A 165 -11.04 -18.09 -13.38
C LEU A 165 -10.50 -17.02 -12.41
N CYS A 166 -11.37 -16.34 -11.66
CA CYS A 166 -10.95 -15.37 -10.64
C CYS A 166 -10.05 -16.02 -9.58
N ALA A 167 -10.43 -17.20 -9.10
CA ALA A 167 -9.64 -17.95 -8.12
C ALA A 167 -8.29 -18.40 -8.66
N ALA A 168 -8.24 -18.89 -9.91
CA ALA A 168 -7.00 -19.30 -10.55
C ALA A 168 -6.02 -18.13 -10.75
N LEU A 169 -6.51 -16.97 -11.20
CA LEU A 169 -5.69 -15.76 -11.38
C LEU A 169 -5.10 -15.29 -10.04
N ALA A 170 -5.91 -15.22 -8.98
CA ALA A 170 -5.44 -14.81 -7.66
C ALA A 170 -4.49 -15.85 -7.01
N ALA A 171 -4.71 -17.15 -7.25
CA ALA A 171 -3.82 -18.20 -6.77
C ALA A 171 -2.43 -18.16 -7.42
N GLN A 172 -2.33 -17.75 -8.70
CA GLN A 172 -1.04 -17.57 -9.38
C GLN A 172 -0.22 -16.43 -8.75
N GLU A 173 -0.90 -15.41 -8.24
CA GLU A 173 -0.29 -14.23 -7.61
C GLU A 173 -0.37 -14.29 -6.08
N HIS A 174 0.19 -15.36 -5.51
CA HIS A 174 0.35 -15.55 -4.05
C HIS A 174 -0.91 -15.94 -3.26
N GLY A 175 -2.06 -16.21 -3.90
CA GLY A 175 -3.24 -16.73 -3.19
C GLY A 175 -3.94 -15.69 -2.32
N ASP A 176 -3.99 -14.43 -2.77
CA ASP A 176 -4.65 -13.33 -2.09
C ASP A 176 -6.17 -13.35 -2.34
N ALA A 177 -6.95 -13.58 -1.27
CA ALA A 177 -8.41 -13.56 -1.33
C ALA A 177 -8.99 -12.16 -1.63
N ARG A 178 -8.31 -11.08 -1.25
CA ARG A 178 -8.73 -9.71 -1.56
C ARG A 178 -8.69 -9.49 -3.07
N ARG A 179 -7.59 -9.88 -3.71
CA ARG A 179 -7.43 -9.84 -5.17
C ARG A 179 -8.52 -10.65 -5.87
N ALA A 180 -8.80 -11.87 -5.39
CA ALA A 180 -9.85 -12.71 -5.95
C ALA A 180 -11.24 -12.04 -5.90
N LEU A 181 -11.57 -11.41 -4.76
CA LEU A 181 -12.82 -10.69 -4.57
C LEU A 181 -12.91 -9.43 -5.42
N ASP A 182 -11.81 -8.67 -5.52
CA ASP A 182 -11.76 -7.49 -6.38
C ASP A 182 -11.92 -7.86 -7.86
N LEU A 183 -11.29 -8.95 -8.32
CA LEU A 183 -11.50 -9.47 -9.67
C LEU A 183 -12.98 -9.78 -9.91
N LEU A 184 -13.62 -10.50 -9.01
CA LEU A 184 -15.04 -10.86 -9.15
C LEU A 184 -15.94 -9.62 -9.14
N ARG A 185 -15.71 -8.69 -8.21
CA ARG A 185 -16.47 -7.43 -8.09
C ARG A 185 -16.33 -6.59 -9.35
N VAL A 186 -15.10 -6.32 -9.80
CA VAL A 186 -14.85 -5.49 -10.98
C VAL A 186 -15.37 -6.18 -12.26
N SER A 187 -15.38 -7.51 -12.32
CA SER A 187 -16.02 -8.24 -13.42
C SER A 187 -17.52 -7.98 -13.49
N GLY A 188 -18.20 -7.96 -12.32
CA GLY A 188 -19.60 -7.57 -12.21
C GLY A 188 -19.83 -6.12 -12.64
N GLU A 189 -19.01 -5.18 -12.16
CA GLU A 189 -19.08 -3.75 -12.54
C GLU A 189 -18.89 -3.52 -14.05
N ILE A 190 -18.02 -4.31 -14.69
CA ILE A 190 -17.81 -4.25 -16.15
C ILE A 190 -19.02 -4.82 -16.89
N ALA A 191 -19.55 -5.96 -16.45
CA ALA A 191 -20.72 -6.58 -17.08
C ALA A 191 -21.95 -5.65 -17.01
N ASP A 192 -22.16 -4.99 -15.87
CA ASP A 192 -23.23 -4.02 -15.66
C ASP A 192 -23.07 -2.80 -16.58
N ARG A 193 -21.84 -2.27 -16.71
CA ARG A 193 -21.55 -1.16 -17.62
C ARG A 193 -21.74 -1.52 -19.09
N ASP A 194 -21.43 -2.75 -19.47
CA ASP A 194 -21.60 -3.27 -20.83
C ASP A 194 -23.07 -3.69 -21.09
N GLU A 195 -23.98 -3.47 -20.15
CA GLU A 195 -25.40 -3.88 -20.20
C GLU A 195 -25.56 -5.38 -20.52
N SER A 196 -24.65 -6.20 -19.98
CA SER A 196 -24.64 -7.65 -20.21
C SER A 196 -25.51 -8.37 -19.19
N ASP A 197 -26.38 -9.27 -19.66
CA ASP A 197 -27.24 -10.08 -18.80
C ASP A 197 -26.46 -11.03 -17.87
N ARG A 198 -25.18 -11.30 -18.17
CA ARG A 198 -24.33 -12.25 -17.44
C ARG A 198 -22.88 -11.79 -17.32
N VAL A 199 -22.23 -12.19 -16.23
CA VAL A 199 -20.78 -12.09 -16.08
C VAL A 199 -20.14 -13.31 -16.74
N SER A 200 -19.22 -13.07 -17.66
CA SER A 200 -18.47 -14.11 -18.38
C SER A 200 -16.97 -13.94 -18.17
N GLU A 201 -16.18 -14.91 -18.62
CA GLU A 201 -14.70 -14.86 -18.56
C GLU A 201 -14.11 -13.63 -19.26
N ARG A 202 -14.81 -13.08 -20.26
CA ARG A 202 -14.38 -11.84 -20.94
C ARG A 202 -14.33 -10.67 -19.96
N HIS A 203 -15.32 -10.57 -19.08
CA HIS A 203 -15.38 -9.51 -18.07
C HIS A 203 -14.29 -9.68 -17.01
N VAL A 204 -13.93 -10.93 -16.66
CA VAL A 204 -12.79 -11.22 -15.76
C VAL A 204 -11.45 -10.77 -16.34
N LYS A 205 -11.20 -11.07 -17.62
CA LYS A 205 -9.98 -10.58 -18.30
C LYS A 205 -9.95 -9.06 -18.39
N GLY A 206 -11.10 -8.44 -18.65
CA GLY A 206 -11.25 -6.99 -18.61
C GLY A 206 -10.98 -6.40 -17.22
N ALA A 207 -11.48 -7.07 -16.17
CA ALA A 207 -11.27 -6.68 -14.78
C ALA A 207 -9.81 -6.76 -14.38
N GLN A 208 -9.11 -7.84 -14.74
CA GLN A 208 -7.68 -7.98 -14.52
C GLN A 208 -6.90 -6.81 -15.14
N ALA A 209 -7.10 -6.56 -16.43
CA ALA A 209 -6.42 -5.47 -17.13
C ALA A 209 -6.74 -4.09 -16.53
N LYS A 210 -7.98 -3.89 -16.07
CA LYS A 210 -8.40 -2.64 -15.41
C LYS A 210 -7.74 -2.47 -14.04
N ILE A 211 -7.75 -3.49 -13.19
CA ILE A 211 -7.13 -3.45 -11.85
C ILE A 211 -5.63 -3.21 -11.96
N GLU A 212 -4.94 -3.89 -12.87
CA GLU A 212 -3.52 -3.68 -13.13
C GLU A 212 -3.23 -2.25 -13.60
N ALA A 213 -4.03 -1.73 -14.52
CA ALA A 213 -3.90 -0.35 -15.00
C ALA A 213 -4.14 0.68 -13.90
N ASP A 214 -5.19 0.49 -13.08
CA ASP A 214 -5.56 1.42 -12.02
C ASP A 214 -4.53 1.42 -10.88
N SER A 215 -4.00 0.24 -10.50
CA SER A 215 -2.90 0.13 -9.54
C SER A 215 -1.62 0.81 -10.04
N MET A 216 -1.28 0.63 -11.31
CA MET A 216 -0.15 1.31 -11.94
C MET A 216 -0.31 2.84 -11.87
N ILE A 217 -1.51 3.36 -12.15
CA ILE A 217 -1.84 4.79 -12.09
C ILE A 217 -1.66 5.35 -10.68
N GLU A 218 -2.14 4.62 -9.67
CA GLU A 218 -1.98 5.02 -8.26
C GLU A 218 -0.50 5.05 -7.85
N CYS A 219 0.28 4.06 -8.26
CA CYS A 219 1.73 4.08 -8.07
C CYS A 219 2.36 5.32 -8.73
N ILE A 220 1.97 5.68 -9.96
CA ILE A 220 2.48 6.87 -10.64
C ILE A 220 2.10 8.15 -9.91
N ALA A 221 0.88 8.24 -9.38
CA ALA A 221 0.40 9.42 -8.64
C ALA A 221 1.24 9.68 -7.38
N THR A 222 1.72 8.63 -6.71
CA THR A 222 2.54 8.72 -5.49
C THR A 222 4.04 8.89 -5.75
N LEU A 223 4.49 8.87 -7.01
CA LEU A 223 5.90 9.02 -7.34
C LEU A 223 6.49 10.37 -6.90
N PRO A 224 7.76 10.41 -6.49
CA PRO A 224 8.49 11.66 -6.28
C PRO A 224 8.52 12.52 -7.55
N THR A 225 8.57 13.85 -7.39
CA THR A 225 8.58 14.80 -8.51
C THR A 225 9.65 14.47 -9.55
N GLN A 226 10.87 14.14 -9.11
CA GLN A 226 11.98 13.81 -10.01
C GLN A 226 11.70 12.55 -10.85
N SER A 227 11.07 11.53 -10.27
CA SER A 227 10.66 10.32 -10.99
C SER A 227 9.55 10.62 -12.01
N LYS A 228 8.60 11.50 -11.66
CA LYS A 228 7.55 11.96 -12.58
C LYS A 228 8.13 12.73 -13.78
N VAL A 229 9.15 13.55 -13.58
CA VAL A 229 9.82 14.28 -14.68
C VAL A 229 10.58 13.33 -15.61
N VAL A 230 11.22 12.29 -15.07
CA VAL A 230 11.83 11.24 -15.89
C VAL A 230 10.77 10.52 -16.72
N LEU A 231 9.64 10.14 -16.11
CA LEU A 231 8.53 9.51 -16.81
C LEU A 231 7.94 10.43 -17.89
N TYR A 232 7.78 11.72 -17.60
CA TYR A 232 7.32 12.73 -18.57
C TYR A 232 8.28 12.87 -19.76
N ALA A 233 9.59 12.86 -19.52
CA ALA A 233 10.59 12.87 -20.60
C ALA A 233 10.44 11.65 -21.54
N MET A 234 10.08 10.48 -21.00
CA MET A 234 9.80 9.28 -21.80
C MET A 234 8.50 9.41 -22.59
N LEU A 235 7.44 9.95 -22.00
CA LEU A 235 6.16 10.19 -22.69
C LEU A 235 6.31 11.17 -23.86
N LEU A 236 7.13 12.22 -23.70
CA LEU A 236 7.41 13.17 -24.77
C LEU A 236 8.12 12.52 -25.96
N LEU A 237 9.07 11.61 -25.70
CA LEU A 237 9.71 10.83 -26.77
C LEU A 237 8.67 9.99 -27.53
N ASP A 238 7.72 9.39 -26.80
CA ASP A 238 6.67 8.56 -27.41
C ASP A 238 5.79 9.39 -28.35
N GLN A 239 5.36 10.57 -27.90
CA GLN A 239 4.61 11.53 -28.71
C GLN A 239 5.38 12.04 -29.95
N MET A 240 6.71 12.00 -29.91
CA MET A 240 7.56 12.30 -31.08
C MET A 240 7.59 11.16 -32.11
N GLY A 241 6.93 10.03 -31.84
CA GLY A 241 6.86 8.86 -32.71
C GLY A 241 8.01 7.87 -32.49
N GLN A 242 8.81 8.06 -31.44
CA GLN A 242 9.87 7.15 -31.07
C GLN A 242 9.32 6.17 -30.03
N THR A 243 8.95 4.95 -30.38
CA THR A 243 8.34 4.00 -29.42
C THR A 243 9.36 3.24 -28.56
N ILE A 244 10.65 3.32 -28.91
CA ILE A 244 11.76 2.71 -28.18
C ILE A 244 12.76 3.80 -27.81
N PHE A 245 12.96 3.97 -26.51
CA PHE A 245 13.83 4.99 -25.92
C PHE A 245 15.12 4.38 -25.39
N THR A 246 16.18 5.18 -25.33
CA THR A 246 17.43 4.83 -24.65
C THR A 246 17.66 5.70 -23.42
N SER A 247 18.43 5.19 -22.45
CA SER A 247 18.76 5.94 -21.22
C SER A 247 19.42 7.30 -21.51
N GLY A 248 20.17 7.40 -22.60
CA GLY A 248 20.81 8.64 -23.05
C GLY A 248 19.81 9.68 -23.56
N GLU A 249 18.80 9.26 -24.33
CA GLU A 249 17.76 10.15 -24.86
C GLU A 249 16.86 10.68 -23.75
N VAL A 250 16.43 9.80 -22.84
CA VAL A 250 15.64 10.19 -21.68
C VAL A 250 16.42 11.17 -20.80
N SER A 251 17.71 10.88 -20.55
CA SER A 251 18.56 11.78 -19.77
C SER A 251 18.74 13.15 -20.44
N ARG A 252 18.77 13.20 -21.77
CA ARG A 252 18.90 14.47 -22.51
C ARG A 252 17.66 15.32 -22.33
N ILE A 253 16.47 14.77 -22.56
CA ILE A 253 15.22 15.52 -22.39
C ILE A 253 15.02 15.92 -20.93
N TYR A 254 15.27 15.02 -20.00
CA TYR A 254 15.17 15.31 -18.57
C TYR A 254 16.03 16.53 -18.16
N LYS A 255 17.27 16.63 -18.68
CA LYS A 255 18.18 17.76 -18.39
C LYS A 255 17.67 19.11 -18.89
N GLU A 256 16.84 19.12 -19.92
CA GLU A 256 16.21 20.33 -20.44
C GLU A 256 14.94 20.70 -19.66
N ILE A 257 14.22 19.70 -19.15
CA ILE A 257 12.97 19.90 -18.41
C ILE A 257 13.22 20.27 -16.95
N ALA A 258 14.17 19.62 -16.28
CA ALA A 258 14.42 19.83 -14.85
C ALA A 258 14.70 21.31 -14.49
N PRO A 259 15.56 22.07 -15.21
CA PRO A 259 15.78 23.49 -14.92
C PRO A 259 14.53 24.35 -15.14
N ALA A 260 13.71 24.00 -16.14
CA ALA A 260 12.46 24.69 -16.42
C ALA A 260 11.42 24.53 -15.30
N MET A 261 11.56 23.48 -14.49
CA MET A 261 10.74 23.18 -13.33
C MET A 261 11.35 23.64 -12.01
N GLU A 262 12.45 24.40 -12.06
CA GLU A 262 13.22 24.80 -10.87
C GLU A 262 13.72 23.57 -10.06
N LEU A 263 13.99 22.46 -10.74
CA LEU A 263 14.52 21.24 -10.14
C LEU A 263 16.02 21.11 -10.39
N ASP A 264 16.73 20.59 -9.38
CA ASP A 264 18.13 20.22 -9.54
C ASP A 264 18.29 19.11 -10.59
N VAL A 265 19.25 19.32 -11.49
CA VAL A 265 19.57 18.35 -12.55
C VAL A 265 20.28 17.15 -11.94
N LEU A 266 19.61 16.00 -11.99
CA LEU A 266 20.18 14.74 -11.53
C LEU A 266 21.33 14.22 -12.43
N THR A 267 22.20 13.43 -11.82
CA THR A 267 23.26 12.71 -12.54
C THR A 267 22.68 11.62 -13.44
N HIS A 268 23.37 11.28 -14.53
CA HIS A 268 22.95 10.19 -15.42
C HIS A 268 22.75 8.85 -14.67
N ARG A 269 23.59 8.59 -13.66
CA ARG A 269 23.44 7.41 -12.80
C ARG A 269 22.09 7.42 -12.09
N ARG A 270 21.74 8.52 -11.40
CA ARG A 270 20.48 8.60 -10.68
C ARG A 270 19.26 8.50 -11.61
N ILE A 271 19.32 9.10 -12.80
CA ILE A 271 18.25 8.95 -13.81
C ILE A 271 18.09 7.48 -14.22
N THR A 272 19.19 6.75 -14.40
CA THR A 272 19.16 5.31 -14.71
C THR A 272 18.60 4.47 -13.56
N ASP A 273 18.88 4.87 -12.31
CA ASP A 273 18.31 4.23 -11.12
C ASP A 273 16.78 4.46 -11.10
N LEU A 274 16.32 5.69 -11.34
CA LEU A 274 14.89 6.02 -11.43
C LEU A 274 14.17 5.26 -12.55
N ILE A 275 14.81 5.10 -13.72
CA ILE A 275 14.28 4.24 -14.81
C ILE A 275 14.14 2.79 -14.34
N SER A 276 15.11 2.31 -13.55
CA SER A 276 15.05 0.94 -13.02
C SER A 276 13.95 0.79 -11.97
N GLU A 277 13.74 1.80 -11.11
CA GLU A 277 12.61 1.88 -10.18
C GLU A 277 11.27 1.86 -10.94
N LEU A 278 11.12 2.65 -12.01
CA LEU A 278 9.92 2.65 -12.86
C LEU A 278 9.66 1.29 -13.53
N ASN A 279 10.71 0.57 -13.94
CA ASN A 279 10.60 -0.78 -14.47
C ASN A 279 10.16 -1.79 -13.39
N MET A 280 10.68 -1.66 -12.17
CA MET A 280 10.27 -2.52 -11.05
C MET A 280 8.80 -2.32 -10.67
N LEU A 281 8.28 -1.10 -10.85
CA LEU A 281 6.86 -0.78 -10.67
C LEU A 281 5.97 -1.23 -11.84
N GLY A 282 6.55 -1.79 -12.91
CA GLY A 282 5.81 -2.21 -14.10
C GLY A 282 5.28 -1.06 -14.97
N VAL A 283 5.70 0.19 -14.71
CA VAL A 283 5.27 1.36 -15.49
C VAL A 283 5.87 1.36 -16.90
N ILE A 284 7.10 0.84 -17.02
CA ILE A 284 7.84 0.73 -18.27
C ILE A 284 8.49 -0.64 -18.36
N ASN A 285 8.76 -1.08 -19.59
CA ASN A 285 9.61 -2.24 -19.82
C ASN A 285 10.99 -1.82 -20.26
N THR A 286 12.00 -2.56 -19.82
CA THR A 286 13.40 -2.32 -20.17
C THR A 286 14.07 -3.59 -20.66
N ARG A 287 14.94 -3.48 -21.66
CA ARG A 287 15.81 -4.55 -22.14
C ARG A 287 17.23 -4.04 -22.33
N VAL A 288 18.22 -4.83 -21.92
CA VAL A 288 19.64 -4.48 -22.14
C VAL A 288 20.07 -5.04 -23.48
N VAL A 289 20.45 -4.16 -24.41
CA VAL A 289 20.96 -4.53 -25.72
C VAL A 289 22.46 -4.25 -25.79
N SER A 290 23.23 -5.22 -26.27
CA SER A 290 24.65 -5.06 -26.56
C SER A 290 24.82 -4.58 -28.00
N ARG A 291 25.43 -3.40 -28.20
CA ARG A 291 25.75 -2.85 -29.54
C ARG A 291 27.23 -3.04 -29.91
N GLY A 292 27.88 -4.07 -29.36
CA GLY A 292 29.27 -4.40 -29.66
C GLY A 292 30.22 -3.27 -29.26
N ARG A 293 30.94 -2.68 -30.23
CA ARG A 293 31.90 -1.59 -29.98
C ARG A 293 31.27 -0.31 -29.41
N TYR A 294 29.96 -0.14 -29.57
CA TYR A 294 29.22 1.03 -29.06
C TYR A 294 28.69 0.86 -27.63
N GLY A 295 29.06 -0.24 -26.95
CA GLY A 295 28.72 -0.48 -25.55
C GLY A 295 27.37 -1.18 -25.35
N ARG A 296 26.86 -1.12 -24.11
CA ARG A 296 25.57 -1.68 -23.69
C ARG A 296 24.60 -0.55 -23.40
N THR A 297 23.38 -0.65 -23.90
CA THR A 297 22.34 0.37 -23.68
C THR A 297 21.06 -0.31 -23.22
N LYS A 298 20.32 0.36 -22.32
CA LYS A 298 18.96 -0.03 -21.96
C LYS A 298 18.01 0.59 -22.98
N GLU A 299 17.34 -0.26 -23.75
CA GLU A 299 16.19 0.13 -24.55
C GLU A 299 14.92 -0.05 -23.70
N MET A 300 13.97 0.87 -23.82
CA MET A 300 12.76 0.88 -23.01
C MET A 300 11.54 1.35 -23.80
N TRP A 301 10.36 0.86 -23.41
CA TRP A 301 9.08 1.15 -24.07
C TRP A 301 7.92 1.05 -23.07
N PHE A 302 6.75 1.56 -23.45
CA PHE A 302 5.49 1.40 -22.71
C PHE A 302 4.69 0.22 -23.28
N ASP A 303 4.07 -0.62 -22.43
CA ASP A 303 3.24 -1.73 -22.91
C ASP A 303 1.82 -1.30 -23.26
N THR A 304 1.10 -0.67 -22.32
CA THR A 304 -0.29 -0.25 -22.48
C THR A 304 -0.61 0.97 -21.60
N ASN A 305 -1.73 1.66 -21.85
CA ASN A 305 -2.23 2.79 -21.04
C ASN A 305 -1.45 4.12 -21.08
N ILE A 306 -0.65 4.38 -22.12
CA ILE A 306 0.11 5.64 -22.27
C ILE A 306 -0.77 6.89 -22.08
N HIS A 307 -1.98 6.89 -22.64
CA HIS A 307 -2.94 7.99 -22.47
C HIS A 307 -3.32 8.24 -21.01
N LYS A 308 -3.61 7.19 -20.24
CA LYS A 308 -3.93 7.35 -18.81
C LYS A 308 -2.72 7.82 -18.01
N ILE A 309 -1.52 7.32 -18.33
CA ILE A 309 -0.27 7.76 -17.71
C ILE A 309 -0.06 9.26 -17.97
N TRP A 310 -0.33 9.72 -19.19
CA TRP A 310 -0.28 11.12 -19.56
C TRP A 310 -1.26 11.98 -18.75
N ASP A 311 -2.51 11.54 -18.62
CA ASP A 311 -3.55 12.25 -17.87
C ASP A 311 -3.14 12.44 -16.39
N VAL A 312 -2.58 11.40 -15.77
CA VAL A 312 -2.14 11.45 -14.36
C VAL A 312 -0.95 12.38 -14.16
N ILE A 313 0.00 12.35 -15.10
CA ILE A 313 1.21 13.19 -15.05
C ILE A 313 0.87 14.66 -15.29
N THR A 314 -0.05 14.94 -16.21
CA THR A 314 -0.49 16.31 -16.51
C THR A 314 -1.46 16.88 -15.47
N ALA A 315 -2.18 16.03 -14.73
CA ALA A 315 -3.01 16.45 -13.61
C ALA A 315 -2.19 16.89 -12.38
N ASP A 316 -0.90 16.54 -12.28
CA ASP A 316 -0.06 16.97 -11.15
C ASP A 316 0.09 18.51 -11.18
N PRO A 317 -0.32 19.22 -10.11
CA PRO A 317 -0.27 20.67 -10.06
C PRO A 317 1.12 21.23 -10.33
N ARG A 318 2.19 20.55 -9.90
CA ARG A 318 3.57 21.02 -10.11
C ARG A 318 4.00 20.92 -11.57
N LEU A 319 3.47 19.92 -12.29
CA LEU A 319 3.72 19.75 -13.72
C LEU A 319 2.81 20.68 -14.53
N SER A 320 1.57 20.93 -14.12
CA SER A 320 0.64 21.80 -14.85
C SER A 320 0.87 23.30 -14.65
N THR A 321 1.25 23.75 -13.45
CA THR A 321 1.42 25.20 -13.15
C THR A 321 2.70 25.82 -13.71
N GLN A 322 3.75 25.03 -13.96
CA GLN A 322 5.05 25.54 -14.43
C GLN A 322 5.16 25.64 -15.97
N GLY A 323 4.05 25.66 -16.71
CA GLY A 323 4.05 25.93 -18.16
C GLY A 323 4.45 24.75 -19.05
N LEU A 324 4.41 23.51 -18.56
CA LEU A 324 4.67 22.32 -19.38
C LEU A 324 3.62 22.08 -20.45
N ALA A 325 2.38 22.54 -20.24
CA ALA A 325 1.33 22.52 -21.26
C ALA A 325 1.66 23.41 -22.48
N GLU A 326 2.52 24.43 -22.32
CA GLU A 326 2.97 25.29 -23.42
C GLU A 326 4.24 24.76 -24.11
N ARG A 327 5.02 23.90 -23.43
CA ARG A 327 6.21 23.25 -23.98
C ARG A 327 5.85 21.96 -24.70
N ASP A 328 5.12 22.17 -25.78
CA ASP A 328 4.50 21.18 -26.64
C ASP A 328 5.55 20.34 -27.41
N VAL A 329 5.08 19.28 -28.08
CA VAL A 329 5.86 18.38 -28.96
C VAL A 329 6.76 19.14 -29.95
N GLN A 330 6.36 20.37 -30.34
CA GLN A 330 7.15 21.26 -31.20
C GLN A 330 8.46 21.76 -30.55
N TRP A 331 8.47 22.05 -29.25
CA TRP A 331 9.69 22.43 -28.53
C TRP A 331 10.67 21.25 -28.43
N CYS A 332 10.17 20.05 -28.07
CA CYS A 332 10.99 18.83 -28.07
C CYS A 332 11.51 18.47 -29.47
N ARG A 333 10.73 18.65 -30.54
CA ARG A 333 11.21 18.45 -31.93
C ARG A 333 12.35 19.40 -32.31
N SER A 334 12.42 20.59 -31.72
CA SER A 334 13.54 21.52 -31.97
C SER A 334 14.86 21.09 -31.30
N LEU A 335 14.79 20.32 -30.20
CA LEU A 335 15.95 19.78 -29.47
C LEU A 335 16.65 18.60 -30.16
N PHE A 336 15.99 17.96 -31.13
CA PHE A 336 16.51 16.81 -31.89
C PHE A 336 16.96 17.19 -33.32
N ARG A 337 16.94 18.48 -33.68
CA ARG A 337 17.44 18.99 -34.97
C ARG A 337 18.92 19.31 -34.95
#